data_AF-A0A3D4GSN8-F1
#
_entry.id   AF-A0A3D4GSN8-F1
#
_cell.length_a   1.000
_cell.length_b   1.000
_cell.length_c   1.000
_cell.angle_alpha   90.00
_cell.angle_beta   90.00
_cell.angle_gamma   90.00
#
_symmetry.space_group_name_H-M   'P 1'
#
loop_
_entity.id
_entity.type
_entity.pdbx_description
1 polymer ?
#
loop_
_entity_poly.entity_id
_entity_poly.type
_entity_poly.pdbx_seq_one_letter_code
_entity_poly.pdbx_strand_id
1 'polypeptide(L)'
;MCRSSPQVHLDDMADKPGELCNCNADRVLPGRGCLDLRVIFGRLEDYGYRGYFSIEMFDEALWSMQAEDSAKRMYDSLQYLCED
;
A
#
# COMPACT_ATOMS: atom_id res chain seq x y z
N MET A 1 21.88 1.93 20.47
CA MET A 1 20.48 1.44 20.54
C MET A 1 19.99 1.27 19.11
N CYS A 2 19.78 0.03 18.66
CA CYS A 2 19.10 -0.22 17.39
C CYS A 2 17.63 0.18 17.59
N ARG A 3 17.27 1.41 17.20
CA ARG A 3 15.85 1.80 17.16
C ARG A 3 15.28 1.12 15.92
N SER A 4 14.28 0.26 16.10
CA SER A 4 13.47 -0.20 14.98
C SER A 4 13.00 1.02 14.20
N SER A 5 13.31 1.11 12.91
CA SER A 5 12.74 2.16 12.06
C SER A 5 11.30 1.73 11.78
N PRO A 6 10.29 2.42 12.32
CA PRO A 6 8.91 2.01 12.14
C PRO A 6 8.53 2.21 10.66
N GLN A 7 8.16 1.13 9.98
CA GLN A 7 7.65 1.17 8.62
C GLN A 7 6.14 0.91 8.63
N VAL A 8 5.41 1.59 7.75
CA VAL A 8 4.01 1.33 7.46
C VAL A 8 3.95 0.60 6.14
N HIS A 9 3.34 -0.58 6.13
CA HIS A 9 3.01 -1.25 4.89
C HIS A 9 1.80 -0.58 4.26
N LEU A 10 1.84 -0.35 2.94
CA LEU A 10 0.68 0.09 2.18
C LEU A 10 0.31 -0.88 1.08
N ASP A 11 -0.99 -0.90 0.86
CA ASP A 11 -1.75 -1.58 -0.17
C ASP A 11 -3.12 -0.88 -0.23
N ASP A 12 -3.97 -1.31 -1.13
CA ASP A 12 -5.39 -0.95 -1.14
C ASP A 12 -6.21 -2.23 -1.12
N MET A 13 -7.50 -2.15 -0.82
CA MET A 13 -8.32 -3.34 -0.62
C MET A 13 -9.50 -3.37 -1.57
N ALA A 14 -9.79 -4.55 -2.14
CA ALA A 14 -10.98 -4.75 -2.94
C ALA A 14 -12.25 -4.38 -2.14
N ASP A 15 -13.24 -3.80 -2.82
CA ASP A 15 -14.51 -3.40 -2.21
C ASP A 15 -15.40 -4.63 -1.91
N LYS A 16 -15.08 -5.28 -0.80
CA LYS A 16 -15.78 -6.46 -0.28
C LYS A 16 -16.10 -6.23 1.19
N PRO A 17 -17.21 -6.78 1.71
CA PRO A 17 -17.44 -6.83 3.14
C PRO A 17 -16.22 -7.44 3.85
N GLY A 18 -15.75 -6.81 4.93
CA GLY A 18 -14.52 -7.23 5.62
C GLY A 18 -14.50 -8.69 6.07
N GLU A 19 -15.67 -9.23 6.42
CA GLU A 19 -15.87 -10.64 6.80
C GLU A 19 -15.61 -11.64 5.66
N LEU A 20 -15.71 -11.18 4.41
CA LEU A 20 -15.49 -11.96 3.19
C LEU A 20 -14.15 -11.62 2.53
N CYS A 21 -13.40 -10.68 3.11
CA CYS A 21 -12.17 -10.15 2.54
C CYS A 21 -10.96 -10.89 3.08
N ASN A 22 -10.14 -11.46 2.20
CA ASN A 22 -8.87 -12.05 2.57
C ASN A 22 -7.82 -10.96 2.77
N CYS A 23 -7.20 -10.91 3.95
CA CYS A 23 -6.23 -9.86 4.32
C CYS A 23 -4.98 -9.75 3.43
N ASN A 24 -4.69 -10.77 2.62
CA ASN A 24 -3.55 -10.77 1.70
C ASN A 24 -4.00 -10.86 0.24
N ALA A 25 -4.85 -11.82 -0.09
CA ALA A 25 -5.20 -12.11 -1.48
C ALA A 25 -6.17 -11.09 -2.11
N ASP A 26 -6.89 -10.31 -1.29
CA ASP A 26 -7.80 -9.26 -1.79
C ASP A 26 -7.16 -7.86 -1.83
N ARG A 27 -5.85 -7.78 -1.59
CA ARG A 27 -5.08 -6.56 -1.80
C ARG A 27 -5.07 -6.20 -3.28
N VAL A 28 -5.25 -4.92 -3.57
CA VAL A 28 -5.15 -4.34 -4.91
C VAL A 28 -4.17 -3.17 -4.88
N LEU A 29 -3.71 -2.75 -6.05
CA LEU A 29 -2.80 -1.60 -6.13
C LEU A 29 -3.50 -0.32 -5.65
N PRO A 30 -2.78 0.59 -4.97
CA PRO A 30 -3.27 1.91 -4.57
C PRO A 30 -4.07 2.63 -5.66
N GLY A 31 -5.26 3.11 -5.27
CA GLY A 31 -6.20 3.79 -6.18
C GLY A 31 -7.06 2.84 -7.01
N ARG A 32 -7.01 1.53 -6.74
CA ARG A 32 -7.88 0.52 -7.36
C ARG A 32 -8.84 -0.14 -6.37
N GLY A 33 -8.71 0.15 -5.09
CA GLY A 33 -9.57 -0.39 -4.04
C GLY A 33 -10.53 0.66 -3.46
N CYS A 34 -10.98 0.40 -2.24
CA CYS A 34 -11.97 1.22 -1.53
C CYS A 34 -11.38 2.03 -0.37
N LEU A 35 -10.07 1.96 -0.11
CA LEU A 35 -9.46 2.70 1.00
C LEU A 35 -9.21 4.16 0.63
N ASP A 36 -9.54 5.07 1.54
CA ASP A 36 -9.12 6.47 1.43
C ASP A 36 -7.69 6.64 1.98
N LEU A 37 -6.72 6.30 1.13
CA LEU A 37 -5.31 6.28 1.51
C LEU A 37 -4.76 7.65 1.91
N ARG A 38 -5.23 8.73 1.26
CA ARG A 38 -4.81 10.11 1.62
C ARG A 38 -5.25 10.46 3.04
N VAL A 39 -6.47 10.11 3.43
CA VAL A 39 -6.94 10.33 4.81
C VAL A 39 -6.17 9.47 5.80
N ILE A 40 -5.91 8.19 5.49
CA ILE A 40 -5.15 7.30 6.38
C ILE A 40 -3.74 7.86 6.62
N PHE A 41 -3.05 8.30 5.57
CA PHE A 41 -1.68 8.81 5.65
C PHE A 41 -1.62 10.12 6.41
N GLY A 42 -2.52 11.06 6.09
CA GLY A 42 -2.63 12.32 6.81
C GLY A 42 -2.85 12.10 8.31
N ARG A 43 -3.69 11.12 8.70
CA ARG A 43 -3.88 10.78 10.12
C ARG A 43 -2.61 10.25 10.78
N LEU A 44 -1.87 9.35 10.14
CA LEU A 44 -0.62 8.83 10.70
C LEU A 44 0.39 9.95 10.92
N GLU A 45 0.51 10.85 9.94
CA GLU A 45 1.41 12.00 10.00
C GLU A 45 0.99 13.02 11.06
N ASP A 46 -0.31 13.30 11.19
CA ASP A 46 -0.89 14.15 12.24
C ASP A 46 -0.52 13.65 13.65
N TYR A 47 -0.48 12.33 13.85
CA TYR A 47 -0.08 11.69 15.10
C TYR A 47 1.45 11.51 15.27
N GLY A 48 2.25 12.08 14.36
CA GLY A 48 3.70 12.15 14.49
C GLY A 48 4.47 11.01 13.81
N TYR A 49 3.83 10.21 12.97
CA TYR A 49 4.56 9.24 12.13
C TYR A 49 5.45 9.98 11.12
N ARG A 50 6.73 9.60 11.05
CA ARG A 50 7.75 10.20 10.15
C ARG A 50 8.61 9.11 9.48
N GLY A 51 8.13 7.88 9.49
CA GLY A 51 8.84 6.73 8.90
C GLY A 51 8.55 6.57 7.41
N TYR A 52 8.93 5.42 6.87
CA TYR A 52 8.71 5.08 5.46
C TYR A 52 7.39 4.33 5.26
N PHE A 53 6.66 4.72 4.23
CA PHE A 53 5.58 3.91 3.64
C PHE A 53 6.19 2.95 2.62
N SER A 54 5.95 1.65 2.78
CA SER A 54 6.46 0.59 1.91
C SER A 54 5.30 -0.17 1.29
N ILE A 55 5.23 -0.22 -0.04
CA ILE A 55 4.21 -1.01 -0.72
C ILE A 55 4.43 -2.52 -0.46
N GLU A 56 3.37 -3.25 -0.15
CA GLU A 56 3.42 -4.69 0.12
C GLU A 56 2.22 -5.41 -0.52
N MET A 57 2.50 -6.24 -1.52
CA MET A 57 1.48 -6.92 -2.33
C MET A 57 1.61 -8.44 -2.26
N PHE A 58 0.46 -9.12 -2.22
CA PHE A 58 0.34 -10.58 -2.30
C PHE A 58 -0.47 -10.98 -3.54
N ASP A 59 0.07 -10.68 -4.71
CA ASP A 59 -0.62 -10.80 -6.00
C ASP A 59 0.19 -11.70 -6.95
N GLU A 60 -0.42 -12.83 -7.35
CA GLU A 60 0.21 -13.82 -8.23
C GLU A 60 0.54 -13.27 -9.63
N ALA A 61 -0.24 -12.32 -10.13
CA ALA A 61 0.04 -11.66 -11.40
C ALA A 61 1.28 -10.78 -11.29
N LEU A 62 1.44 -10.01 -10.20
CA LEU A 62 2.66 -9.25 -9.94
C LEU A 62 3.89 -10.16 -9.78
N TRP A 63 3.75 -11.30 -9.10
CA TRP A 63 4.84 -12.27 -8.95
C TRP A 63 5.26 -12.94 -10.27
N SER A 64 4.32 -13.06 -11.21
CA SER A 64 4.56 -13.65 -12.52
C SER A 64 5.23 -12.70 -13.51
N MET A 65 5.31 -11.40 -13.20
CA MET A 65 5.99 -10.39 -14.02
C MET A 65 7.52 -10.41 -13.80
N GLN A 66 8.27 -9.79 -14.71
CA GLN A 66 9.67 -9.45 -14.41
C GLN A 66 9.74 -8.47 -13.24
N ALA A 67 10.77 -8.58 -12.41
CA ALA A 67 10.90 -7.78 -11.19
C ALA A 67 10.91 -6.27 -11.45
N GLU A 68 11.53 -5.83 -12.55
CA GLU A 68 11.54 -4.41 -12.94
C GLU A 68 10.13 -3.93 -13.33
N ASP A 69 9.38 -4.73 -14.08
CA ASP A 69 8.03 -4.40 -14.51
C ASP A 69 7.06 -4.36 -13.32
N SER A 70 7.15 -5.31 -12.40
CA SER A 70 6.32 -5.33 -11.19
C SER A 70 6.67 -4.16 -10.27
N ALA A 71 7.95 -3.88 -10.03
CA ALA A 71 8.40 -2.74 -9.24
C ALA A 71 7.94 -1.41 -9.85
N LYS A 72 8.08 -1.24 -11.18
CA LYS A 72 7.61 -0.05 -11.88
C LYS A 72 6.10 0.11 -11.75
N ARG A 73 5.33 -0.95 -11.99
CA ARG A 73 3.86 -0.94 -11.87
C ARG A 73 3.40 -0.56 -10.46
N MET A 74 4.07 -1.10 -9.44
CA MET A 74 3.83 -0.78 -8.04
C MET A 74 4.16 0.70 -7.75
N TYR A 75 5.33 1.18 -8.17
CA TYR A 75 5.74 2.58 -7.98
C TYR A 75 4.81 3.57 -8.68
N ASP A 76 4.40 3.28 -9.92
CA ASP A 76 3.50 4.12 -10.71
C ASP A 76 2.13 4.25 -10.02
N SER A 77 1.67 3.22 -9.30
CA SER A 77 0.40 3.28 -8.55
C SER A 77 0.44 4.22 -7.34
N LEU A 78 1.63 4.57 -6.84
CA LEU A 78 1.80 5.44 -5.67
C LEU A 78 1.86 6.92 -6.02
N GLN A 79 2.07 7.28 -7.29
CA GLN A 79 2.42 8.66 -7.67
C GLN A 79 1.38 9.68 -7.22
N TYR A 80 0.09 9.35 -7.35
CA TYR A 80 -0.99 10.24 -6.94
C TYR A 80 -1.04 10.52 -5.43
N LEU A 81 -0.36 9.72 -4.59
CA LEU A 81 -0.29 9.94 -3.14
C LEU A 81 0.83 10.92 -2.77
N CYS A 82 1.72 11.25 -3.71
CA CYS A 82 2.80 12.20 -3.52
C CYS A 82 2.49 13.60 -4.09
N GLU A 83 1.32 13.78 -4.69
CA GLU A 83 0.87 15.05 -5.26
C GLU A 83 0.16 15.89 -4.18
N ASP A 84 0.52 17.19 -4.11
CA ASP A 84 -0.09 18.20 -3.21
C ASP A 84 -1.59 18.40 -3.45
#